data_AF-A0A368UIU0-F1
#
_entry.id   AF-A0A368UIU0-F1
#
_cell.length_a   1.000
_cell.length_b   1.000
_cell.length_c   1.000
_cell.angle_alpha   90.00
_cell.angle_beta   90.00
_cell.angle_gamma   90.00
#
_symmetry.space_group_name_H-M   'P 1'
#
loop_
_entity.id
_entity.type
_entity.pdbx_description
1 polymer ?
#
loop_
_entity_poly.entity_id
_entity_poly.type
_entity_poly.pdbx_seq_one_letter_code
_entity_poly.pdbx_strand_id
1 'polypeptide(L)'
;MKKWIFIISIAFNVIFLIGWGLSSLNEPSYKLGRLEKNITVGHFMGDSTLFTLPKGLTVRNSSERGLSAIGQFENERFQIVITSDDWDLISYDIPKDSLATHGNYYSADFDRYNNQKE
;
A
#
# COMPACT_ATOMS: atom_id res chain seq x y z
N MET A 1 -34.80 -23.45 26.13
CA MET A 1 -33.49 -22.82 26.35
C MET A 1 -32.35 -23.55 25.65
N LYS A 2 -32.03 -24.82 25.98
CA LYS A 2 -30.92 -25.57 25.36
C LYS A 2 -30.98 -25.69 23.82
N LYS A 3 -32.17 -25.92 23.24
CA LYS A 3 -32.37 -25.99 21.78
C LYS A 3 -32.06 -24.67 21.07
N TRP A 4 -32.48 -23.54 21.66
CA TRP A 4 -32.21 -22.20 21.13
C TRP A 4 -30.71 -21.86 21.20
N ILE A 5 -30.05 -22.20 22.30
CA ILE A 5 -28.59 -22.02 22.44
C ILE A 5 -27.84 -22.81 21.36
N PHE A 6 -28.27 -24.04 21.09
CA PHE A 6 -27.67 -24.87 20.05
C PHE A 6 -27.88 -24.30 18.63
N ILE A 7 -29.10 -23.84 18.31
CA ILE A 7 -29.41 -23.20 17.02
C ILE A 7 -28.58 -21.92 16.84
N ILE A 8 -28.50 -21.08 17.87
CA ILE A 8 -27.71 -19.85 17.87
C ILE A 8 -26.21 -20.18 17.66
N SER A 9 -25.69 -21.20 18.35
CA SER A 9 -24.30 -21.63 18.19
C SER A 9 -23.97 -22.10 16.77
N ILE A 10 -24.86 -22.87 16.14
CA ILE A 10 -24.70 -23.28 14.74
C ILE A 10 -24.74 -22.04 13.82
N ALA A 11 -25.72 -21.15 14.02
CA ALA A 11 -25.87 -19.96 13.20
C ALA A 11 -24.63 -19.07 13.27
N PHE A 12 -24.07 -18.84 14.46
CA PHE A 12 -22.84 -18.07 14.62
C PHE A 12 -21.64 -18.72 13.95
N ASN A 13 -21.47 -20.04 14.05
CA ASN A 13 -20.38 -20.73 13.37
C ASN A 13 -20.48 -20.58 11.85
N VAL A 14 -21.68 -20.69 11.28
CA VAL A 14 -21.92 -20.46 9.85
C VAL A 14 -21.59 -19.01 9.47
N ILE A 15 -22.04 -18.04 10.25
CA ILE A 15 -21.74 -16.62 10.01
C ILE A 15 -20.23 -16.36 10.09
N PHE A 16 -19.52 -16.92 11.06
CA PHE A 16 -18.07 -16.75 11.19
C PHE A 16 -17.31 -17.41 10.04
N LEU A 17 -17.70 -18.60 9.59
CA LEU A 17 -17.09 -19.25 8.44
C LEU A 17 -17.32 -18.45 7.15
N ILE A 18 -18.52 -17.92 6.96
CA ILE A 18 -18.82 -17.04 5.82
C ILE A 18 -18.02 -15.75 5.92
N GLY A 19 -18.00 -15.10 7.09
CA GLY A 19 -17.24 -13.87 7.32
C GLY A 19 -15.74 -14.06 7.10
N TRP A 20 -15.18 -15.19 7.55
CA TRP A 20 -13.78 -15.54 7.34
C TRP A 20 -13.46 -15.80 5.86
N GLY A 21 -14.30 -16.56 5.16
CA GLY A 21 -14.16 -16.79 3.72
C GLY A 21 -14.23 -15.50 2.92
N LEU A 22 -15.19 -14.63 3.23
CA LEU A 22 -15.30 -13.30 2.62
C LEU A 22 -14.08 -12.42 2.93
N SER A 23 -13.58 -12.45 4.17
CA SER A 23 -12.37 -11.70 4.53
C SER A 23 -11.13 -12.18 3.77
N SER A 24 -10.98 -13.49 3.56
CA SER A 24 -9.85 -14.05 2.82
C SER A 24 -9.90 -13.70 1.33
N LEU A 25 -11.10 -13.50 0.77
CA LEU A 25 -11.27 -13.02 -0.61
C LEU A 25 -11.08 -11.50 -0.75
N ASN A 26 -11.06 -10.78 0.37
CA ASN A 26 -10.98 -9.31 0.43
C ASN A 26 -9.57 -8.80 0.74
N GLU A 27 -8.55 -9.67 0.75
CA GLU A 27 -7.20 -9.20 0.97
C GLU A 27 -6.71 -8.36 -0.21
N PRO A 28 -6.19 -7.14 0.05
CA PRO A 28 -5.56 -6.33 -0.98
C PRO A 28 -4.44 -7.12 -1.66
N SER A 29 -4.47 -7.17 -3.00
CA SER A 29 -3.47 -7.91 -3.79
C SER A 29 -2.05 -7.39 -3.58
N TYR A 30 -1.92 -6.12 -3.19
CA TYR A 30 -0.68 -5.38 -3.03
C TYR A 30 0.31 -5.65 -4.15
N LYS A 31 -0.20 -5.74 -5.39
CA LYS A 31 0.59 -6.10 -6.55
C LYS A 31 1.80 -5.20 -6.65
N LEU A 32 2.98 -5.81 -6.62
CA LEU A 32 4.24 -5.11 -6.76
C LEU A 32 4.56 -4.91 -8.25
N GLY A 33 5.11 -3.76 -8.56
CA GLY A 33 5.57 -3.39 -9.90
C GLY A 33 6.90 -2.65 -9.83
N ARG A 34 7.47 -2.35 -10.99
CA ARG A 34 8.68 -1.56 -11.14
C ARG A 34 8.37 -0.28 -11.88
N LEU A 35 8.86 0.83 -11.36
CA LEU A 35 8.79 2.12 -12.01
C LEU A 35 9.69 2.13 -13.25
N GLU A 36 9.15 2.43 -14.43
CA GLU A 36 9.91 2.41 -15.69
C GLU A 36 10.52 3.78 -16.05
N LYS A 37 9.95 4.86 -15.50
CA LYS A 37 10.33 6.24 -15.81
C LYS A 37 10.71 7.00 -14.55
N ASN A 38 11.65 7.92 -14.66
CA ASN A 38 11.96 8.83 -13.54
C ASN A 38 10.74 9.73 -13.29
N ILE A 39 10.39 9.94 -12.02
CA ILE A 39 9.30 10.86 -11.64
C ILE A 39 9.91 12.06 -10.93
N THR A 40 9.71 13.23 -11.50
CA THR A 40 10.11 14.50 -10.89
C THR A 40 9.03 14.93 -9.90
N VAL A 41 9.40 15.13 -8.63
CA VAL A 41 8.52 15.63 -7.58
C VAL A 41 8.86 17.09 -7.33
N GLY A 42 7.87 17.96 -7.46
CA GLY A 42 7.99 19.40 -7.22
C GLY A 42 6.92 19.90 -6.25
N HIS A 43 6.98 21.18 -5.92
CA HIS A 43 5.91 21.81 -5.16
C HIS A 43 4.62 21.87 -5.99
N PHE A 44 3.47 21.67 -5.34
CA PHE A 44 2.19 21.84 -6.00
C PHE A 44 2.06 23.29 -6.51
N MET A 45 1.87 23.45 -7.81
CA MET A 45 1.82 24.75 -8.53
C MET A 45 3.13 25.56 -8.53
N GLY A 46 4.28 24.94 -8.23
CA GLY A 46 5.59 25.59 -8.32
C GLY A 46 6.45 25.01 -9.45
N ASP A 47 7.34 25.83 -9.99
CA ASP A 47 8.28 25.41 -11.05
C ASP A 47 9.54 24.71 -10.51
N SER A 48 9.69 24.64 -9.17
CA SER A 48 10.85 24.04 -8.53
C SER A 48 10.71 22.55 -8.31
N THR A 49 11.72 21.80 -8.76
CA THR A 49 11.89 20.38 -8.45
C THR A 49 12.45 20.22 -7.04
N LEU A 50 11.79 19.41 -6.21
CA LEU A 50 12.25 19.03 -4.88
C LEU A 50 13.23 17.85 -4.97
N PHE A 51 12.83 16.78 -5.64
CA PHE A 51 13.64 15.59 -5.86
C PHE A 51 13.11 14.74 -7.02
N THR A 52 13.87 13.73 -7.43
CA THR A 52 13.48 12.77 -8.47
C THR A 52 13.44 11.37 -7.89
N LEU A 53 12.33 10.66 -8.12
CA LEU A 53 12.23 9.23 -7.89
C LEU A 53 12.81 8.51 -9.12
N PRO A 54 13.92 7.76 -8.98
CA PRO A 54 14.53 7.08 -10.12
C PRO A 54 13.69 5.90 -10.60
N LYS A 55 13.73 5.61 -11.90
CA LYS A 55 13.23 4.34 -12.45
C LYS A 55 13.94 3.14 -11.80
N GLY A 56 13.28 1.99 -11.80
CA GLY A 56 13.76 0.77 -11.16
C GLY A 56 13.24 0.57 -9.73
N LEU A 57 12.65 1.61 -9.12
CA LEU A 57 12.03 1.50 -7.81
C LEU A 57 10.90 0.48 -7.82
N THR A 58 10.86 -0.34 -6.77
CA THR A 58 9.71 -1.23 -6.53
C THR A 58 8.58 -0.40 -5.96
N VAL A 59 7.42 -0.45 -6.61
CA VAL A 59 6.21 0.24 -6.20
C VAL A 59 5.10 -0.76 -5.94
N ARG A 60 4.07 -0.32 -5.22
CA ARG A 60 2.90 -1.13 -4.89
C ARG A 60 1.66 -0.47 -5.47
N ASN A 61 0.77 -1.28 -6.05
CA ASN A 61 -0.53 -0.78 -6.50
C ASN A 61 -1.38 -0.35 -5.29
N SER A 62 -1.72 0.94 -5.24
CA SER A 62 -2.59 1.55 -4.21
C SER A 62 -3.98 1.91 -4.77
N SER A 63 -4.28 1.50 -6.01
CA SER A 63 -5.52 1.84 -6.73
C SER A 63 -6.46 0.64 -6.88
N GLU A 64 -6.40 -0.31 -5.94
CA GLU A 64 -7.29 -1.47 -6.02
C GLU A 64 -8.76 -1.05 -5.88
N ARG A 65 -9.63 -1.74 -6.60
CA ARG A 65 -11.06 -1.43 -6.70
C ARG A 65 -11.89 -2.57 -6.11
N GLY A 66 -13.08 -2.23 -5.61
CA GLY A 66 -13.99 -3.23 -5.04
C GLY A 66 -13.62 -3.61 -3.62
N LEU A 67 -13.88 -4.87 -3.25
CA LEU A 67 -13.71 -5.33 -1.87
C LEU A 67 -12.25 -5.36 -1.40
N SER A 68 -11.28 -5.47 -2.32
CA SER A 68 -9.84 -5.47 -2.02
C SER A 68 -9.27 -4.07 -1.70
N ALA A 69 -10.07 -3.01 -1.83
CA ALA A 69 -9.72 -1.67 -1.37
C ALA A 69 -9.90 -1.50 0.15
N ILE A 70 -10.65 -2.40 0.81
CA ILE A 70 -10.94 -2.33 2.24
C ILE A 70 -9.65 -2.66 3.02
N GLY A 71 -9.15 -1.67 3.78
CA GLY A 71 -7.92 -1.82 4.58
C GLY A 71 -6.63 -1.28 3.92
N GLN A 72 -6.70 -0.74 2.70
CA GLN A 72 -5.51 -0.12 2.06
C GLN A 72 -5.11 1.23 2.68
N PHE A 73 -6.05 1.92 3.32
CA PHE A 73 -5.82 3.20 3.99
C PHE A 73 -5.53 2.96 5.48
N GLU A 74 -4.28 2.64 5.80
CA GLU A 74 -3.80 2.68 7.17
C GLU A 74 -3.48 4.13 7.54
N ASN A 75 -4.18 4.69 8.53
CA ASN A 75 -4.14 6.12 8.90
C ASN A 75 -2.75 6.65 9.34
N GLU A 76 -1.75 5.78 9.58
CA GLU A 76 -0.47 6.18 10.18
C GLU A 76 0.78 5.77 9.37
N ARG A 77 0.67 5.50 8.07
CA ARG A 77 1.84 5.25 7.21
C ARG A 77 2.09 6.42 6.26
N PHE A 78 3.31 6.96 6.32
CA PHE A 78 3.80 7.86 5.27
C PHE A 78 3.85 7.07 3.94
N GLN A 79 3.09 7.55 2.95
CA GLN A 79 3.02 6.99 1.61
C GLN A 79 3.06 8.12 0.59
N ILE A 80 3.89 7.96 -0.44
CA ILE A 80 3.82 8.81 -1.63
C ILE A 80 2.91 8.09 -2.61
N VAL A 81 1.67 8.54 -2.73
CA VAL A 81 0.70 8.02 -3.69
C VAL A 81 0.81 8.82 -4.97
N ILE A 82 1.08 8.14 -6.07
CA ILE A 82 1.25 8.75 -7.40
C ILE A 82 0.10 8.29 -8.27
N THR A 83 -0.72 9.24 -8.70
CA THR A 83 -1.78 9.01 -9.69
C THR A 83 -1.26 9.46 -11.05
N SER A 84 -1.40 8.62 -12.07
CA SER A 84 -0.94 8.92 -13.43
C SER A 84 -1.85 8.26 -14.47
N ASP A 85 -2.03 8.93 -15.60
CA ASP A 85 -2.71 8.39 -16.79
C ASP A 85 -1.72 7.69 -17.75
N ASP A 86 -0.43 7.65 -17.40
CA ASP A 86 0.62 6.99 -18.18
C ASP A 86 0.62 5.48 -17.89
N TRP A 87 0.06 4.70 -18.82
CA TRP A 87 -0.03 3.24 -18.73
C TRP A 87 1.33 2.54 -18.68
N ASP A 88 2.38 3.18 -19.22
CA ASP A 88 3.73 2.64 -19.27
C ASP A 88 4.59 3.09 -18.08
N LEU A 89 3.98 3.75 -17.08
CA LEU A 89 4.72 4.22 -15.91
C LEU A 89 5.24 3.05 -15.06
N ILE A 90 4.43 2.00 -14.91
CA ILE A 90 4.72 0.86 -14.03
C ILE A 90 4.63 -0.45 -14.82
N SER A 91 5.70 -1.25 -14.77
CA SER A 91 5.67 -2.65 -15.22
C SER A 91 5.27 -3.56 -14.07
N TYR A 92 4.19 -4.30 -14.26
CA TYR A 92 3.72 -5.32 -13.31
C TYR A 92 4.01 -6.76 -13.75
N ASP A 93 4.53 -6.94 -14.97
CA ASP A 93 4.86 -8.25 -15.54
C ASP A 93 6.37 -8.48 -15.44
N ILE A 94 6.83 -8.70 -14.21
CA ILE A 94 8.24 -8.84 -13.86
C ILE A 94 8.43 -9.98 -12.86
N PRO A 95 9.55 -10.73 -12.94
CA PRO A 95 9.84 -11.80 -11.99
C PRO A 95 9.88 -11.27 -10.56
N LYS A 96 9.16 -11.94 -9.64
CA LYS A 96 9.07 -11.53 -8.23
C LYS A 96 10.45 -11.44 -7.57
N ASP A 97 11.37 -12.30 -7.97
CA ASP A 97 12.73 -12.39 -7.44
C ASP A 97 13.58 -11.15 -7.80
N SER A 98 13.14 -10.39 -8.80
CA SER A 98 13.77 -9.13 -9.20
C SER A 98 13.21 -7.92 -8.43
N LEU A 99 12.12 -8.12 -7.68
CA LEU A 99 11.47 -7.07 -6.93
C LEU A 99 11.97 -7.02 -5.49
N ALA A 100 12.14 -5.80 -5.03
CA ALA A 100 12.63 -5.50 -3.72
C ALA A 100 11.43 -5.61 -2.75
N THR A 101 11.22 -6.77 -2.11
CA THR A 101 10.10 -7.01 -1.16
C THR A 101 10.27 -6.34 0.20
N HIS A 102 11.16 -5.35 0.31
CA HIS A 102 11.51 -4.70 1.57
C HIS A 102 10.26 -4.20 2.31
N GLY A 103 10.22 -4.51 3.61
CA GLY A 103 9.26 -3.91 4.53
C GLY A 103 9.49 -2.40 4.64
N ASN A 104 8.48 -1.66 5.11
CA ASN A 104 8.63 -0.22 5.32
C ASN A 104 9.53 0.03 6.54
N TYR A 105 10.82 0.17 6.31
CA TYR A 105 11.78 0.60 7.32
C TYR A 105 12.14 2.05 7.05
N TYR A 106 11.56 2.94 7.85
CA TYR A 106 11.87 4.37 7.80
C TYR A 106 12.77 4.71 8.98
N SER A 107 13.98 5.16 8.71
CA SER A 107 14.81 5.87 9.69
C SER A 107 15.01 7.28 9.17
N ALA A 108 14.38 8.25 9.82
CA ALA A 108 14.71 9.65 9.61
C ALA A 108 15.73 10.02 10.70
N ASP A 109 16.97 10.23 10.30
CA ASP A 109 17.97 10.86 11.17
C ASP A 109 17.77 12.37 11.07
N PHE A 110 17.12 12.96 12.07
CA PHE A 110 16.89 14.40 12.09
C PHE A 110 18.09 15.09 12.71
N ASP A 111 19.05 15.50 11.87
CA ASP A 111 20.18 16.34 12.26
C ASP A 111 19.77 17.81 12.51
N ARG A 112 18.58 18.04 13.07
CA ARG A 112 17.95 19.37 13.19
C ARG A 112 18.42 20.21 14.38
N TYR A 113 19.42 19.74 15.14
CA TYR A 113 19.90 20.46 16.34
C TYR A 113 21.41 20.76 16.40
N ASN A 114 22.22 20.40 15.40
CA ASN A 114 23.67 20.62 15.46
C ASN A 114 24.20 21.92 14.83
N ASN A 115 23.36 22.85 14.40
CA ASN A 115 23.79 24.15 13.84
C ASN A 115 23.24 25.35 14.63
N GLN A 116 23.39 25.36 15.95
CA GLN A 116 23.40 26.59 16.75
C GLN A 116 24.65 26.63 17.64
N LYS A 117 25.81 26.73 17.00
CA LYS A 117 26.98 27.39 17.56
C LYS A 117 27.60 28.23 16.45
N GLU A 118 27.24 29.50 16.43
CA GLU A 118 28.13 30.66 16.29
C GLU A 118 27.34 31.94 16.55
#